data_AF-A0A9X3PHB7-F1
#
_entry.id   AF-A0A9X3PHB7-F1
#
_cell.length_a   1.000
_cell.length_b   1.000
_cell.length_c   1.000
_cell.angle_alpha   90.00
_cell.angle_beta   90.00
_cell.angle_gamma   90.00
#
_symmetry.space_group_name_H-M   'P 1'
#
loop_
_entity.id
_entity.type
_entity.pdbx_description
1 polymer ?
#
loop_
_entity_poly.entity_id
_entity_poly.type
_entity_poly.pdbx_seq_one_letter_code
_entity_poly.pdbx_strand_id
1 'polypeptide(L)' 'MNTADNGAATDLERVAALALAVQRSGMLPQDEQAALLDRYRRLREHVLRTGTAETAQRLLEIDEAAGPRPRALTRL' A
#
# COMPACT_ATOMS: atom_id res chain seq x y z
N MET A 1 -15.44 20.56 -10.84
CA MET A 1 -13.99 20.82 -10.90
C MET A 1 -13.32 19.94 -9.85
N ASN A 2 -12.90 18.72 -10.21
CA ASN A 2 -12.49 17.67 -9.24
C ASN A 2 -11.15 17.03 -9.64
N THR A 3 -10.11 17.85 -9.82
CA THR A 3 -8.81 17.39 -10.36
C THR A 3 -7.91 16.74 -9.30
N ALA A 4 -8.16 16.98 -8.00
CA ALA A 4 -7.37 16.38 -6.91
C ALA A 4 -7.71 14.89 -6.66
N ASP A 5 -8.93 14.48 -7.00
CA ASP A 5 -9.43 13.11 -6.76
C ASP A 5 -8.79 12.07 -7.69
N ASN A 6 -8.41 12.49 -8.90
CA ASN A 6 -7.86 11.60 -9.93
C ASN A 6 -6.44 11.12 -9.60
N GLY A 7 -5.63 11.97 -8.94
CA GLY A 7 -4.30 11.60 -8.46
C GLY A 7 -4.37 10.56 -7.33
N ALA A 8 -5.23 10.82 -6.34
CA ALA A 8 -5.41 9.92 -5.20
C ALA A 8 -5.94 8.53 -5.61
N ALA A 9 -6.90 8.47 -6.54
CA ALA A 9 -7.39 7.21 -7.09
C ALA A 9 -6.28 6.44 -7.82
N THR A 10 -5.50 7.13 -8.65
CA THR A 10 -4.37 6.52 -9.39
C THR A 10 -3.29 6.00 -8.43
N ASP A 11 -2.99 6.72 -7.35
CA ASP A 11 -2.01 6.28 -6.36
C ASP A 11 -2.51 5.07 -5.56
N LEU A 12 -3.80 4.99 -5.23
CA LEU A 12 -4.39 3.81 -4.59
C LEU A 12 -4.31 2.56 -5.49
N GLU A 13 -4.60 2.69 -6.79
CA GLU A 13 -4.44 1.59 -7.74
C GLU A 13 -2.98 1.10 -7.82
N ARG A 14 -2.03 2.04 -7.82
CA ARG A 14 -0.60 1.71 -7.79
C ARG A 14 -0.18 1.03 -6.50
N VAL A 15 -0.71 1.45 -5.35
CA VAL A 15 -0.46 0.77 -4.07
C VAL A 15 -1.02 -0.66 -4.11
N ALA A 16 -2.25 -0.85 -4.59
CA ALA A 16 -2.86 -2.18 -4.72
C ALA A 16 -2.04 -3.10 -5.62
N ALA A 17 -1.56 -2.60 -6.77
CA ALA A 17 -0.70 -3.35 -7.68
C ALA A 17 0.64 -3.75 -7.01
N LEU A 18 1.27 -2.84 -6.27
CA LEU A 18 2.51 -3.13 -5.54
C LEU A 18 2.30 -4.12 -4.39
N ALA A 19 1.19 -4.01 -3.67
CA ALA A 19 0.85 -4.96 -2.61
C ALA A 19 0.69 -6.39 -3.16
N LEU A 20 0.03 -6.54 -4.32
CA LEU A 20 -0.07 -7.82 -5.01
C LEU A 20 1.30 -8.32 -5.52
N ALA A 21 2.13 -7.42 -6.05
CA ALA A 21 3.47 -7.76 -6.52
C ALA A 21 4.37 -8.28 -5.37
N VAL A 22 4.30 -7.63 -4.20
CA VAL A 22 4.98 -8.08 -2.97
C VAL A 22 4.42 -9.43 -2.51
N GLN A 23 3.11 -9.64 -2.51
CA GLN A 23 2.52 -10.93 -2.13
C GLN A 23 2.98 -12.09 -3.04
N ARG A 24 3.21 -11.80 -4.33
CA ARG A 24 3.68 -12.76 -5.33
C ARG A 24 5.22 -12.83 -5.46
N SER A 25 5.97 -12.03 -4.69
CA SER A 25 7.43 -11.92 -4.84
C SER A 25 8.22 -13.09 -4.25
N GLY A 26 7.55 -14.13 -3.72
CA GLY A 26 8.19 -15.24 -2.99
C GLY A 26 9.25 -16.02 -3.76
N MET A 27 9.30 -15.92 -5.10
CA MET A 27 10.32 -16.53 -5.95
C MET A 27 11.36 -15.54 -6.50
N LEU A 28 11.24 -14.24 -6.18
CA LEU A 28 12.21 -13.23 -6.61
C LEU A 28 13.48 -13.27 -5.73
N PRO A 29 14.63 -12.80 -6.23
CA PRO A 29 15.80 -12.54 -5.41
C PRO A 29 15.49 -11.59 -4.25
N GLN A 30 16.17 -11.76 -3.11
CA GLN A 30 15.93 -10.96 -1.91
C GLN A 30 16.09 -9.45 -2.13
N ASP A 31 17.05 -9.05 -2.97
CA ASP A 31 17.28 -7.64 -3.33
C ASP A 31 16.07 -7.06 -4.10
N GLU A 32 15.51 -7.84 -5.03
CA GLU A 32 14.31 -7.43 -5.78
C GLU A 32 13.06 -7.40 -4.88
N GLN A 33 12.93 -8.36 -3.96
CA GLN A 33 11.87 -8.33 -2.94
C GLN A 33 11.98 -7.09 -2.04
N ALA A 34 13.20 -6.75 -1.61
CA ALA A 34 13.46 -5.57 -0.79
C ALA A 34 13.13 -4.27 -1.55
N ALA A 35 13.50 -4.17 -2.82
CA ALA A 35 13.18 -3.03 -3.67
C ALA A 35 11.66 -2.86 -3.88
N LEU A 36 10.93 -3.96 -4.07
CA LEU A 36 9.47 -3.95 -4.17
C LEU A 36 8.81 -3.48 -2.87
N LEU A 37 9.27 -4.00 -1.73
CA LEU A 37 8.81 -3.60 -0.40
C LEU A 37 9.09 -2.11 -0.12
N ASP A 38 10.28 -1.61 -0.47
CA ASP A 38 10.64 -0.19 -0.31
C ASP A 38 9.72 0.70 -1.15
N ARG A 39 9.50 0.34 -2.41
CA ARG A 39 8.62 1.10 -3.32
C ARG A 39 7.17 1.12 -2.81
N TYR A 40 6.66 -0.02 -2.34
CA TYR A 40 5.34 -0.11 -1.72
C TYR A 40 5.23 0.80 -0.48
N ARG A 41 6.23 0.75 0.42
CA ARG A 41 6.26 1.59 1.64
C ARG A 41 6.25 3.08 1.32
N ARG A 42 7.12 3.54 0.42
CA ARG A 42 7.19 4.97 0.04
C ARG A 42 5.88 5.48 -0.56
N LEU A 43 5.26 4.69 -1.44
CA LEU A 43 4.00 5.08 -2.05
C LEU A 43 2.87 5.11 -1.01
N ARG A 44 2.81 4.11 -0.13
CA ARG A 44 1.87 4.05 0.99
C ARG A 44 2.01 5.28 1.90
N GLU A 45 3.24 5.65 2.27
CA GLU A 45 3.52 6.85 3.07
C GLU A 45 3.14 8.14 2.33
N HIS A 46 3.37 8.21 1.02
CA HIS A 46 2.94 9.34 0.21
C HIS A 46 1.42 9.50 0.27
N VAL A 47 0.68 8.43 -0.02
CA VAL A 47 -0.79 8.39 0.02
C VAL A 47 -1.33 8.76 1.40
N LEU A 48 -0.71 8.29 2.48
CA LEU A 48 -1.11 8.67 3.84
C LEU A 48 -0.86 10.16 4.15
N ARG A 49 0.17 10.76 3.55
CA ARG A 49 0.53 12.16 3.79
C ARG A 49 -0.29 13.13 2.94
N THR A 50 -0.64 12.75 1.71
CA THR A 50 -1.31 13.62 0.74
C THR A 50 -2.79 13.30 0.54
N GLY A 51 -3.23 12.10 0.92
CA GLY A 51 -4.60 11.62 0.76
C GLY A 51 -5.57 12.15 1.81
N THR A 52 -6.85 11.91 1.54
CA THR A 52 -7.94 12.24 2.48
C THR A 52 -8.18 11.10 3.48
N ALA A 53 -9.06 11.31 4.46
CA ALA A 53 -9.51 10.25 5.36
C ALA A 53 -10.13 9.06 4.58
N GLU A 54 -10.84 9.32 3.49
CA GLU A 54 -11.39 8.27 2.61
C GLU A 54 -10.27 7.50 1.90
N THR A 55 -9.24 8.19 1.42
CA THR A 55 -8.05 7.56 0.83
C THR A 55 -7.35 6.64 1.83
N ALA A 56 -7.20 7.09 3.09
CA ALA A 56 -6.61 6.30 4.16
C ALA A 56 -7.46 5.06 4.50
N GLN A 57 -8.79 5.17 4.45
CA GLN A 57 -9.69 4.03 4.65
C GLN A 57 -9.54 3.00 3.53
N ARG A 58 -9.49 3.41 2.26
CA ARG A 58 -9.29 2.47 1.15
C ARG A 58 -7.92 1.81 1.17
N LEU A 59 -6.89 2.55 1.57
CA LEU A 59 -5.56 2.00 1.77
C LEU A 59 -5.54 0.89 2.83
N LEU A 60 -6.31 1.09 3.90
CA LEU A 60 -6.51 0.09 4.95
C LEU A 60 -7.11 -1.22 4.39
N GLU A 61 -8.13 -1.10 3.54
CA GLU A 61 -8.79 -2.24 2.89
C GLU A 61 -7.83 -3.01 1.97
N ILE A 62 -7.00 -2.29 1.20
CA ILE A 62 -5.95 -2.89 0.36
C ILE A 62 -4.94 -3.66 1.21
N ASP A 63 -4.49 -3.07 2.31
CA ASP A 63 -3.53 -3.70 3.23
C ASP A 63 -4.12 -4.99 3.85
N GLU A 64 -5.40 -4.99 4.21
CA GLU A 64 -6.09 -6.17 4.75
C GLU A 64 -6.30 -7.27 3.70
N ALA A 65 -6.57 -6.91 2.44
CA ALA A 65 -6.69 -7.87 1.35
C ALA A 65 -5.35 -8.48 0.93
N ALA A 66 -4.24 -7.74 1.06
CA ALA A 66 -2.90 -8.17 0.65
C ALA A 66 -2.23 -9.15 1.63
N GLY A 67 -2.79 -9.36 2.82
CA GLY A 67 -2.33 -10.42 3.72
C GLY A 67 -2.69 -10.15 5.18
N PRO A 68 -2.65 -11.21 6.03
CA PRO A 68 -2.96 -11.07 7.44
C PRO A 68 -1.98 -10.08 8.07
N ARG A 69 -2.48 -8.97 8.61
CA ARG A 69 -1.65 -8.08 9.41
C ARG A 69 -0.91 -8.91 10.47
N PRO A 70 0.37 -8.62 10.77
CA PRO A 70 0.83 -8.84 12.12
C PRO A 70 -0.13 -8.02 12.98
N ARG A 71 -1.03 -8.72 13.69
CA ARG A 71 -1.92 -8.13 14.67
C ARG A 71 -1.09 -7.10 15.42
N ALA A 72 -1.53 -5.85 15.35
CA ALA A 72 -1.05 -4.82 16.24
C ALA A 72 -0.95 -5.48 17.62
N LEU A 73 0.24 -5.40 18.22
CA LEU A 73 0.51 -5.87 19.56
C LEU A 73 -0.62 -5.36 20.44
N THR A 74 -1.59 -6.24 20.70
CA THR A 74 -2.55 -6.07 21.77
C THR A 74 -1.68 -6.13 23.02
N ARG A 75 -1.24 -4.96 23.46
CA ARG A 75 -0.59 -4.75 24.73
C ARG A 75 -1.65 -5.07 25.79
N LEU A 76 -1.60 -6.30 26.31
CA LEU A 76 -2.20 -6.73 27.56
C LEU A 76 -1.08 -7.35 28.39
#